data_AF-A0A831WU84-F1
#
_entry.id   AF-A0A831WU84-F1
#
_cell.length_a   1.000
_cell.length_b   1.000
_cell.length_c   1.000
_cell.angle_alpha   90.00
_cell.angle_beta   90.00
_cell.angle_gamma   90.00
#
_symmetry.space_group_name_H-M   'P 1'
#
loop_
_entity.id
_entity.type
_entity.pdbx_description
1 polymer ?
#
loop_
_entity_poly.entity_id
_entity_poly.type
_entity_poly.pdbx_seq_one_letter_code
_entity_poly.pdbx_strand_id
1 'polypeptide(L)'
;MKSSTSEKKKCLQLALYSLLYVYFLSGPIKAVQEYITTIKEDTLNTTMNIRQAGQRLFDQTPLAGRARRRRAKELLLESNLPEAAVVLAEAVVKQHPDSMEFMSRLLLLPPGTAMHTAVWAFWKQEHYSTLVHFCNRSEHIQTLLISALESMEKDDRGCMNIFNLWQLLDDPAIAGIITSGDLEAPSLELDTLFGLAEGRPERYLSLDDHDCSILYKALITASPAQKQRINTTVLKSCNPVLVKAYDRAGGEWHDPELVVSALMAAGDEDGLFEQLHGMPFAQALRLVARWHETGRRPSEPDRRRTVEMATDYYDTIPPLPFSENSGAPEGTIDALLHWHERDIPQELLDQELLSPDPFIRAGALYMAAHRGQLTHRELLRQAESGTWVEQLSARLMLHSMNQALPREHVCWLHADPGTEARLLSTILPGTIDASQYFLDRLEELDGLKDSYTQQLKALLNIMTLLQGHFLSGIITVNDHDSTPHPTAIETENAPEAEWLR
;
A
#
# COMPACT_ATOMS: atom_id res chain seq x y z
N MET A 1 -78.46 3.84 -21.79
CA MET A 1 -78.17 2.41 -21.47
C MET A 1 -77.95 1.63 -22.76
N LYS A 2 -76.91 0.78 -22.76
CA LYS A 2 -76.60 -0.34 -23.69
C LYS A 2 -76.11 -0.02 -25.12
N SER A 3 -74.80 0.14 -25.33
CA SER A 3 -74.12 -0.14 -26.63
C SER A 3 -72.57 -0.18 -26.56
N SER A 4 -71.94 -0.89 -25.61
CA SER A 4 -70.46 -1.05 -25.57
C SER A 4 -69.99 -2.49 -25.33
N THR A 5 -70.90 -3.39 -24.98
CA THR A 5 -70.59 -4.79 -24.66
C THR A 5 -70.68 -5.75 -25.86
N SER A 6 -71.21 -5.30 -27.00
CA SER A 6 -71.38 -6.14 -28.20
C SER A 6 -70.12 -6.19 -29.09
N GLU A 7 -69.42 -5.07 -29.27
CA GLU A 7 -68.20 -5.02 -30.10
C GLU A 7 -66.99 -5.69 -29.42
N LYS A 8 -66.84 -5.53 -28.10
CA LYS A 8 -65.76 -6.19 -27.33
C LYS A 8 -65.88 -7.72 -27.33
N LYS A 9 -67.11 -8.27 -27.35
CA LYS A 9 -67.33 -9.72 -27.47
C LYS A 9 -67.02 -10.26 -28.87
N LYS A 10 -67.31 -9.50 -29.92
CA LYS A 10 -66.96 -9.87 -31.30
C LYS A 10 -65.45 -9.85 -31.56
N CYS A 11 -64.72 -8.86 -31.02
CA CYS A 11 -63.26 -8.84 -31.10
C CYS A 11 -62.60 -9.98 -30.30
N LEU A 12 -63.15 -10.32 -29.12
CA LEU A 12 -62.63 -11.45 -28.35
C LEU A 12 -62.92 -12.80 -29.02
N GLN A 13 -64.08 -12.98 -29.65
CA GLN A 13 -64.40 -14.19 -30.42
C GLN A 13 -63.55 -14.30 -31.69
N LEU A 14 -63.28 -13.21 -32.41
CA LEU A 14 -62.38 -13.22 -33.57
C LEU A 14 -60.91 -13.47 -33.19
N ALA A 15 -60.46 -12.95 -32.04
CA ALA A 15 -59.13 -13.23 -31.49
C ALA A 15 -59.00 -14.68 -30.97
N LEU A 16 -60.07 -15.24 -30.38
CA LEU A 16 -60.09 -16.65 -29.97
C LEU A 16 -60.17 -17.58 -31.18
N TYR A 17 -60.90 -17.21 -32.23
CA TYR A 17 -60.97 -17.97 -33.47
C TYR A 17 -59.66 -17.91 -34.26
N SER A 18 -58.93 -16.79 -34.27
CA SER A 18 -57.61 -16.73 -34.90
C SER A 18 -56.54 -17.46 -34.07
N LEU A 19 -56.60 -17.41 -32.73
CA LEU A 19 -55.75 -18.23 -31.87
C LEU A 19 -56.04 -19.73 -32.04
N LEU A 20 -57.30 -20.16 -32.08
CA LEU A 20 -57.68 -21.56 -32.28
C LEU A 20 -57.40 -22.03 -33.71
N TYR A 21 -57.59 -21.19 -34.73
CA TYR A 21 -57.31 -21.52 -36.14
C TYR A 21 -55.80 -21.65 -36.42
N VAL A 22 -54.97 -20.83 -35.76
CA VAL A 22 -53.50 -20.96 -35.80
C VAL A 22 -53.02 -22.17 -34.97
N TYR A 23 -53.74 -22.56 -33.90
CA TYR A 23 -53.39 -23.73 -33.08
C TYR A 23 -53.88 -25.08 -33.65
N PHE A 24 -54.92 -25.11 -34.50
CA PHE A 24 -55.52 -26.36 -35.01
C PHE A 24 -55.11 -26.76 -36.43
N LEU A 25 -54.44 -25.90 -37.22
CA LEU A 25 -54.07 -26.21 -38.62
C LEU A 25 -52.59 -26.56 -38.86
N SER A 26 -51.74 -26.55 -37.84
CA SER A 26 -50.43 -27.20 -37.87
C SER A 26 -50.40 -28.26 -36.77
N GLY A 27 -50.40 -29.54 -37.18
CA GLY A 27 -50.32 -30.66 -36.26
C GLY A 27 -49.21 -30.46 -35.24
N PRO A 28 -49.48 -30.75 -33.96
CA PRO A 28 -49.06 -32.06 -33.49
C PRO A 28 -49.86 -32.55 -32.26
N ILE A 29 -50.96 -33.30 -32.48
CA ILE A 29 -51.52 -34.17 -31.43
C ILE A 29 -50.44 -35.17 -30.96
N LYS A 30 -49.51 -35.54 -31.86
CA LYS A 30 -48.33 -36.35 -31.56
C LYS A 30 -47.31 -35.66 -30.63
N ALA A 31 -47.03 -34.37 -30.77
CA ALA A 31 -46.06 -33.67 -29.91
C ALA A 31 -46.68 -33.25 -28.58
N VAL A 32 -48.00 -33.05 -28.50
CA VAL A 32 -48.69 -32.88 -27.21
C VAL A 32 -48.86 -34.21 -26.47
N GLN A 33 -49.10 -35.31 -27.19
CA GLN A 33 -49.08 -36.66 -26.60
C GLN A 33 -47.67 -37.09 -26.22
N GLU A 34 -46.65 -36.83 -27.06
CA GLU A 34 -45.24 -36.99 -26.70
C GLU A 34 -44.90 -36.09 -25.52
N TYR A 35 -45.34 -34.83 -25.46
CA TYR A 35 -45.14 -33.95 -24.31
C TYR A 35 -45.79 -34.47 -23.02
N ILE A 36 -46.99 -35.05 -23.10
CA ILE A 36 -47.66 -35.68 -21.96
C ILE A 36 -46.99 -37.01 -21.58
N THR A 37 -46.48 -37.79 -22.53
CA THR A 37 -45.71 -39.01 -22.24
C THR A 37 -44.29 -38.72 -21.78
N THR A 38 -43.62 -37.68 -22.26
CA THR A 38 -42.29 -37.23 -21.80
C THR A 38 -42.41 -36.59 -20.42
N ILE A 39 -43.47 -35.83 -20.14
CA ILE A 39 -43.76 -35.38 -18.76
C ILE A 39 -44.10 -36.59 -17.88
N LYS A 40 -44.91 -37.55 -18.35
CA LYS A 40 -45.23 -38.76 -17.58
C LYS A 40 -44.00 -39.64 -17.33
N GLU A 41 -43.12 -39.83 -18.32
CA GLU A 41 -41.87 -40.59 -18.23
C GLU A 41 -40.82 -39.87 -17.38
N ASP A 42 -40.69 -38.53 -17.46
CA ASP A 42 -39.84 -37.74 -16.53
C ASP A 42 -40.47 -37.62 -15.11
N THR A 43 -41.76 -37.90 -14.93
CA THR A 43 -42.42 -37.97 -13.60
C THR A 43 -42.49 -39.37 -13.01
N LEU A 44 -42.17 -40.43 -13.78
CA LEU A 44 -42.16 -41.81 -13.33
C LEU A 44 -40.72 -42.33 -13.29
N ASN A 45 -40.11 -42.21 -12.11
CA ASN A 45 -39.01 -43.06 -11.65
C ASN A 45 -37.65 -42.97 -12.34
N THR A 46 -37.14 -41.76 -12.56
CA THR A 46 -35.69 -41.56 -12.61
C THR A 46 -35.28 -40.68 -11.44
N THR A 47 -34.75 -41.30 -10.38
CA THR A 47 -34.04 -40.59 -9.30
C THR A 47 -32.97 -39.71 -9.94
N MET A 48 -33.24 -38.41 -10.05
CA MET A 48 -32.30 -37.43 -10.56
C MET A 48 -31.11 -37.38 -9.61
N ASN A 49 -29.94 -37.77 -10.07
CA ASN A 49 -28.74 -37.74 -9.23
C ASN A 49 -28.17 -36.31 -9.16
N ILE A 50 -27.27 -36.06 -8.20
CA ILE A 50 -26.69 -34.73 -7.96
C ILE A 50 -26.04 -34.12 -9.21
N ARG A 51 -25.36 -34.96 -10.02
CA ARG A 51 -24.72 -34.52 -11.27
C ARG A 51 -25.75 -34.03 -12.30
N GLN A 52 -26.85 -34.76 -12.47
CA GLN A 52 -27.94 -34.37 -13.35
C GLN A 52 -28.66 -33.12 -12.83
N ALA A 53 -28.83 -32.98 -11.52
CA ALA A 53 -29.39 -31.78 -10.90
C ALA A 53 -28.51 -30.55 -11.18
N GLY A 54 -27.19 -30.67 -11.02
CA GLY A 54 -26.24 -29.58 -11.35
C GLY A 54 -26.31 -29.11 -12.80
N GLN A 55 -26.43 -30.04 -13.76
CA GLN A 55 -26.62 -29.68 -15.17
C GLN A 55 -27.96 -28.98 -15.41
N ARG A 56 -29.03 -29.45 -14.75
CA ARG A 56 -30.39 -28.92 -14.91
C ARG A 56 -30.61 -27.57 -14.22
N LEU A 57 -29.73 -27.13 -13.31
CA LEU A 57 -29.76 -25.77 -12.73
C LEU A 57 -29.64 -24.67 -13.78
N PHE A 58 -28.92 -24.92 -14.88
CA PHE A 58 -28.70 -23.95 -15.95
C PHE A 58 -29.54 -24.24 -17.21
N ASP A 59 -30.56 -25.11 -17.12
CA ASP A 59 -31.36 -25.50 -18.29
C ASP A 59 -32.10 -24.28 -18.87
N GLN A 60 -31.75 -23.86 -20.09
CA GLN A 60 -32.35 -22.72 -20.79
C GLN A 60 -33.55 -23.10 -21.67
N THR A 61 -33.99 -24.37 -21.65
CA THR A 61 -35.08 -24.86 -22.51
C THR A 61 -36.37 -24.06 -22.26
N PRO A 62 -37.00 -23.50 -23.32
CA PRO A 62 -38.27 -22.77 -23.18
C PRO A 62 -39.37 -23.64 -22.55
N LEU A 63 -40.18 -23.07 -21.66
CA LEU A 63 -41.31 -23.67 -20.94
C LEU A 63 -40.99 -24.83 -19.97
N ALA A 64 -40.18 -25.83 -20.36
CA ALA A 64 -39.79 -26.96 -19.51
C ALA A 64 -38.60 -26.65 -18.58
N GLY A 65 -37.69 -25.75 -18.98
CA GLY A 65 -36.49 -25.41 -18.23
C GLY A 65 -36.79 -24.82 -16.85
N ARG A 66 -37.84 -23.99 -16.71
CA ARG A 66 -38.23 -23.41 -15.40
C ARG A 66 -38.64 -24.48 -14.39
N ALA A 67 -39.41 -25.47 -14.82
CA ALA A 67 -39.83 -26.58 -13.94
C ALA A 67 -38.64 -27.49 -13.58
N ARG A 68 -37.74 -27.75 -14.54
CA ARG A 68 -36.52 -28.54 -14.31
C ARG A 68 -35.53 -27.85 -13.38
N ARG A 69 -35.27 -26.55 -13.56
CA ARG A 69 -34.44 -25.74 -12.65
C ARG A 69 -35.00 -25.75 -11.23
N ARG A 70 -36.32 -25.60 -11.09
CA ARG A 70 -36.99 -25.64 -9.78
C ARG A 70 -36.81 -26.99 -9.09
N ARG A 71 -37.05 -28.11 -9.77
CA ARG A 71 -36.83 -29.46 -9.22
C ARG A 71 -35.36 -29.72 -8.88
N ALA A 72 -34.43 -29.25 -9.73
CA ALA A 72 -32.99 -29.37 -9.47
C ALA A 72 -32.58 -28.58 -8.22
N LYS A 73 -33.10 -27.36 -8.06
CA LYS A 73 -32.89 -26.54 -6.87
C LYS A 73 -33.44 -27.20 -5.61
N GLU A 74 -34.70 -27.64 -5.62
CA GLU A 74 -35.34 -28.31 -4.49
C GLU A 74 -34.53 -29.54 -4.05
N LEU A 75 -34.13 -30.39 -5.02
CA LEU A 75 -33.32 -31.58 -4.73
C LEU A 75 -31.96 -31.24 -4.12
N LEU A 76 -31.26 -30.22 -4.65
CA LEU A 76 -29.93 -29.84 -4.15
C LEU A 76 -30.00 -29.21 -2.75
N LEU A 77 -31.04 -28.42 -2.46
CA LEU A 77 -31.22 -27.78 -1.16
C LEU A 77 -31.65 -28.78 -0.06
N GLU A 78 -32.41 -29.81 -0.42
CA GLU A 78 -32.86 -30.87 0.50
C GLU A 78 -31.81 -31.99 0.68
N SER A 79 -30.81 -32.07 -0.20
CA SER A 79 -29.76 -33.09 -0.12
C SER A 79 -28.80 -32.85 1.04
N ASN A 80 -28.42 -33.93 1.73
CA ASN A 80 -27.38 -33.93 2.77
C ASN A 80 -26.02 -34.44 2.25
N LEU A 81 -25.87 -34.56 0.93
CA LEU A 81 -24.65 -35.07 0.30
C LEU A 81 -23.63 -33.95 0.08
N PRO A 82 -22.33 -34.18 0.32
CA PRO A 82 -21.29 -33.18 0.13
C PRO A 82 -21.21 -32.68 -1.33
N GLU A 83 -21.47 -33.55 -2.31
CA GLU A 83 -21.48 -33.18 -3.73
C GLU A 83 -22.57 -32.15 -4.05
N ALA A 84 -23.71 -32.19 -3.35
CA ALA A 84 -24.78 -31.23 -3.56
C ALA A 84 -24.36 -29.82 -3.14
N ALA A 85 -23.62 -29.73 -2.03
CA ALA A 85 -23.11 -28.47 -1.51
C ALA A 85 -22.07 -27.84 -2.46
N VAL A 86 -21.17 -28.66 -3.03
CA VAL A 86 -20.21 -28.21 -4.04
C VAL A 86 -20.91 -27.74 -5.32
N VAL A 87 -21.94 -28.45 -5.80
CA VAL A 87 -22.72 -28.04 -6.97
C VAL A 87 -23.41 -26.69 -6.74
N LEU A 88 -23.95 -26.44 -5.54
CA LEU A 88 -24.51 -25.15 -5.18
C LEU A 88 -23.44 -24.06 -5.12
N ALA A 89 -22.27 -24.34 -4.54
CA ALA A 89 -21.15 -23.41 -4.50
C ALA A 89 -20.65 -23.02 -5.91
N GLU A 90 -20.48 -24.01 -6.80
CA GLU A 90 -20.17 -23.75 -8.22
C GLU A 90 -21.24 -22.90 -8.91
N ALA A 91 -22.51 -23.10 -8.57
CA ALA A 91 -23.59 -22.31 -9.14
C ALA A 91 -23.53 -20.84 -8.70
N VAL A 92 -23.06 -20.58 -7.46
CA VAL A 92 -22.78 -19.23 -6.98
C VAL A 92 -21.62 -18.59 -7.74
N VAL A 93 -20.52 -19.32 -7.97
CA VAL A 93 -19.38 -18.85 -8.78
C VAL A 93 -19.84 -18.48 -10.20
N LYS A 94 -20.71 -19.30 -10.80
CA LYS A 94 -21.30 -19.09 -12.13
C LYS A 94 -22.41 -18.02 -12.15
N GLN A 95 -22.59 -17.27 -11.06
CA GLN A 95 -23.56 -16.16 -10.94
C GLN A 95 -25.01 -16.58 -11.27
N HIS A 96 -25.44 -17.75 -10.78
CA HIS A 96 -26.82 -18.18 -10.91
C HIS A 96 -27.80 -17.14 -10.31
N PRO A 97 -29.02 -16.93 -10.84
CA PRO A 97 -29.96 -15.93 -10.32
C PRO A 97 -30.28 -16.08 -8.82
N ASP A 98 -30.25 -17.30 -8.31
CA ASP A 98 -30.50 -17.63 -6.89
C ASP A 98 -29.22 -17.65 -6.03
N SER A 99 -28.11 -17.06 -6.50
CA SER A 99 -26.81 -17.14 -5.81
C SER A 99 -26.82 -16.66 -4.37
N MET A 100 -27.60 -15.63 -4.05
CA MET A 100 -27.75 -15.14 -2.66
C MET A 100 -28.36 -16.19 -1.72
N GLU A 101 -29.38 -16.90 -2.19
CA GLU A 101 -30.04 -17.95 -1.42
C GLU A 101 -29.11 -19.15 -1.21
N PHE A 102 -28.39 -19.53 -2.27
CA PHE A 102 -27.40 -20.60 -2.19
C PHE A 102 -26.26 -20.25 -1.23
N MET A 103 -25.69 -19.05 -1.35
CA MET A 103 -24.63 -18.59 -0.45
C MET A 103 -25.08 -18.59 1.02
N SER A 104 -26.28 -18.05 1.31
CA SER A 104 -26.83 -18.02 2.66
C SER A 104 -27.00 -19.44 3.22
N ARG A 105 -27.52 -20.38 2.42
CA ARG A 105 -27.69 -21.78 2.82
C ARG A 105 -26.36 -22.47 3.10
N LEU A 106 -25.34 -22.20 2.29
CA LEU A 106 -24.00 -22.78 2.41
C LEU A 106 -23.28 -22.29 3.68
N LEU A 107 -23.41 -21.00 4.02
CA LEU A 107 -22.85 -20.45 5.26
C LEU A 107 -23.56 -20.96 6.53
N LEU A 108 -24.83 -21.34 6.43
CA LEU A 108 -25.61 -21.91 7.53
C LEU A 108 -25.44 -23.43 7.69
N LEU A 109 -24.50 -24.07 6.97
CA LEU A 109 -24.22 -25.49 7.16
C LEU A 109 -23.62 -25.73 8.56
N PRO A 110 -24.08 -26.76 9.32
CA PRO A 110 -23.51 -27.04 10.62
C PRO A 110 -22.02 -27.41 10.53
N PRO A 111 -21.18 -26.87 11.44
CA PRO A 111 -19.75 -27.20 11.49
C PRO A 111 -19.54 -28.69 11.70
N GLY A 112 -18.40 -29.23 11.21
CA GLY A 112 -18.04 -30.65 11.32
C GLY A 112 -18.77 -31.59 10.37
N THR A 113 -19.80 -31.13 9.63
CA THR A 113 -20.51 -31.98 8.65
C THR A 113 -19.71 -32.17 7.36
N ALA A 114 -19.91 -33.31 6.68
CA ALA A 114 -19.25 -33.59 5.40
C ALA A 114 -19.54 -32.51 4.34
N MET A 115 -20.75 -31.95 4.33
CA MET A 115 -21.12 -30.84 3.45
C MET A 115 -20.34 -29.57 3.78
N HIS A 116 -20.28 -29.18 5.06
CA HIS A 116 -19.50 -28.03 5.50
C HIS A 116 -18.04 -28.16 5.05
N THR A 117 -17.40 -29.28 5.36
CA THR A 117 -16.01 -29.55 4.97
C THR A 117 -15.80 -29.48 3.46
N ALA A 118 -16.72 -30.03 2.66
CA ALA A 118 -16.63 -29.99 1.19
C ALA A 118 -16.74 -28.57 0.63
N VAL A 119 -17.63 -27.74 1.18
CA VAL A 119 -17.84 -26.34 0.74
C VAL A 119 -16.64 -25.47 1.08
N TRP A 120 -16.12 -25.57 2.30
CA TRP A 120 -14.94 -24.80 2.69
C TRP A 120 -13.69 -25.22 1.92
N ALA A 121 -13.53 -26.52 1.63
CA ALA A 121 -12.47 -26.98 0.75
C ALA A 121 -12.62 -26.42 -0.68
N PHE A 122 -13.83 -26.36 -1.21
CA PHE A 122 -14.12 -25.74 -2.51
C PHE A 122 -13.79 -24.24 -2.51
N TRP A 123 -14.24 -23.47 -1.52
CA TRP A 123 -13.92 -22.05 -1.44
C TRP A 123 -12.43 -21.78 -1.26
N LYS A 124 -11.72 -22.63 -0.52
CA LYS A 124 -10.26 -22.56 -0.43
C LYS A 124 -9.59 -22.76 -1.80
N GLN A 125 -10.05 -23.72 -2.59
CA GLN A 125 -9.55 -23.95 -3.96
C GLN A 125 -9.81 -22.74 -4.88
N GLU A 126 -10.95 -22.07 -4.69
CA GLU A 126 -11.31 -20.84 -5.41
C GLU A 126 -10.72 -19.55 -4.79
N HIS A 127 -9.75 -19.70 -3.87
CA HIS A 127 -9.10 -18.60 -3.14
C HIS A 127 -10.07 -17.62 -2.47
N TYR A 128 -11.23 -18.12 -2.04
CA TYR A 128 -12.33 -17.36 -1.43
C TYR A 128 -12.88 -16.19 -2.27
N SER A 129 -12.48 -16.07 -3.55
CA SER A 129 -12.78 -14.93 -4.41
C SER A 129 -14.27 -14.60 -4.48
N THR A 130 -15.10 -15.63 -4.67
CA THR A 130 -16.55 -15.49 -4.72
C THR A 130 -17.14 -15.13 -3.35
N LEU A 131 -16.63 -15.71 -2.27
CA LEU A 131 -17.10 -15.40 -0.92
C LEU A 131 -16.82 -13.93 -0.56
N VAL A 132 -15.60 -13.45 -0.84
CA VAL A 132 -15.19 -12.06 -0.65
C VAL A 132 -16.05 -11.10 -1.49
N HIS A 133 -16.32 -11.45 -2.75
CA HIS A 133 -17.18 -10.65 -3.63
C HIS A 133 -18.59 -10.44 -3.05
N PHE A 134 -19.19 -11.50 -2.51
CA PHE A 134 -20.53 -11.41 -1.91
C PHE A 134 -20.52 -10.65 -0.58
N CYS A 135 -19.50 -10.85 0.27
CA CYS A 135 -19.37 -10.12 1.55
C CYS A 135 -19.28 -8.61 1.32
N ASN A 136 -18.46 -8.17 0.37
CA ASN A 136 -18.30 -6.75 0.04
C ASN A 136 -19.57 -6.08 -0.54
N ARG A 137 -20.57 -6.87 -0.95
CA ARG A 137 -21.82 -6.36 -1.56
C ARG A 137 -23.06 -6.58 -0.69
N SER A 138 -22.95 -7.34 0.39
CA SER A 138 -24.10 -7.70 1.22
C SER A 138 -23.71 -7.88 2.68
N GLU A 139 -24.15 -6.92 3.50
CA GLU A 139 -24.05 -6.96 4.97
C GLU A 139 -24.70 -8.23 5.56
N HIS A 140 -25.78 -8.73 4.94
CA HIS A 140 -26.41 -9.98 5.36
C HIS A 140 -25.47 -11.18 5.20
N ILE A 141 -24.78 -11.30 4.07
CA ILE A 141 -23.81 -12.38 3.84
C ILE A 141 -22.60 -12.23 4.74
N GLN A 142 -22.12 -11.01 4.95
CA GLN A 142 -21.04 -10.72 5.89
C GLN A 142 -21.41 -11.20 7.30
N THR A 143 -22.61 -10.87 7.79
CA THR A 143 -23.10 -11.32 9.10
C THR A 143 -23.16 -12.85 9.20
N LEU A 144 -23.65 -13.52 8.15
CA LEU A 144 -23.68 -14.98 8.09
C LEU A 144 -22.27 -15.59 8.07
N LEU A 145 -21.33 -14.97 7.37
CA LEU A 145 -19.94 -15.41 7.34
C LEU A 145 -19.32 -15.33 8.75
N ILE A 146 -19.45 -14.20 9.43
CA ILE A 146 -18.92 -14.03 10.80
C ILE A 146 -19.49 -15.12 11.72
N SER A 147 -20.81 -15.35 11.70
CA SER A 147 -21.44 -16.40 12.51
C SER A 147 -20.94 -17.81 12.14
N ALA A 148 -20.72 -18.08 10.85
CA ALA A 148 -20.16 -19.35 10.40
C ALA A 148 -18.73 -19.54 10.93
N LEU A 149 -17.88 -18.51 10.88
CA LEU A 149 -16.51 -18.54 11.38
C LEU A 149 -16.45 -18.68 12.91
N GLU A 150 -17.34 -18.03 13.67
CA GLU A 150 -17.43 -18.19 15.12
C GLU A 150 -17.76 -19.62 15.54
N SER A 151 -18.61 -20.29 14.75
CA SER A 151 -19.03 -21.68 15.00
C SER A 151 -18.05 -22.73 14.46
N MET A 152 -17.06 -22.32 13.67
CA MET A 152 -16.12 -23.22 13.00
C MET A 152 -15.28 -23.98 14.03
N GLU A 153 -14.98 -25.25 13.74
CA GLU A 153 -14.03 -26.03 14.53
C GLU A 153 -12.65 -25.36 14.49
N LYS A 154 -12.04 -25.18 15.66
CA LYS A 154 -10.74 -24.49 15.82
C LYS A 154 -9.55 -25.44 15.62
N ASP A 155 -9.67 -26.34 14.65
CA ASP A 155 -8.56 -27.18 14.20
C ASP A 155 -7.67 -26.43 13.21
N ASP A 156 -6.56 -27.03 12.77
CA ASP A 156 -5.61 -26.40 11.84
C ASP A 156 -6.30 -25.89 10.56
N ARG A 157 -7.35 -26.59 10.09
CA ARG A 157 -8.09 -26.20 8.87
C ARG A 157 -9.00 -25.01 9.14
N GLY A 158 -9.68 -25.00 10.27
CA GLY A 158 -10.53 -23.88 10.68
C GLY A 158 -9.71 -22.62 10.90
N CYS A 159 -8.60 -22.71 11.65
CA CYS A 159 -7.66 -21.60 11.83
C CYS A 159 -7.15 -21.09 10.48
N MET A 160 -6.73 -21.99 9.58
CA MET A 160 -6.32 -21.61 8.22
C MET A 160 -7.41 -20.81 7.47
N ASN A 161 -8.67 -21.24 7.54
CA ASN A 161 -9.75 -20.53 6.85
C ASN A 161 -10.01 -19.14 7.47
N ILE A 162 -10.05 -19.06 8.81
CA ILE A 162 -10.28 -17.82 9.54
C ILE A 162 -9.19 -16.78 9.23
N PHE A 163 -7.91 -17.17 9.33
CA PHE A 163 -6.81 -16.24 9.08
C PHE A 163 -6.73 -15.78 7.61
N ASN A 164 -6.95 -16.68 6.64
CA ASN A 164 -6.96 -16.28 5.22
C ASN A 164 -8.12 -15.32 4.91
N LEU A 165 -9.29 -15.54 5.51
CA LEU A 165 -10.43 -14.63 5.32
C LEU A 165 -10.23 -13.29 6.02
N TRP A 166 -9.63 -13.27 7.21
CA TRP A 166 -9.19 -12.03 7.84
C TRP A 166 -8.23 -11.27 6.92
N GLN A 167 -7.23 -11.94 6.35
CA GLN A 167 -6.27 -11.28 5.46
C GLN A 167 -6.94 -10.66 4.23
N LEU A 168 -7.91 -11.36 3.63
CA LEU A 168 -8.59 -10.92 2.40
C LEU A 168 -9.65 -9.85 2.64
N LEU A 169 -10.36 -9.89 3.77
CA LEU A 169 -11.47 -8.98 4.08
C LEU A 169 -11.04 -7.81 4.97
N ASP A 170 -9.94 -7.97 5.71
CA ASP A 170 -9.45 -7.02 6.71
C ASP A 170 -10.51 -6.61 7.74
N ASP A 171 -11.38 -7.55 8.11
CA ASP A 171 -12.58 -7.31 8.91
C ASP A 171 -12.30 -7.41 10.43
N PRO A 172 -12.66 -6.38 11.22
CA PRO A 172 -12.39 -6.35 12.66
C PRO A 172 -13.15 -7.40 13.46
N ALA A 173 -14.32 -7.87 12.99
CA ALA A 173 -15.05 -8.95 13.65
C ALA A 173 -14.27 -10.27 13.54
N ILE A 174 -13.67 -10.55 12.38
CA ILE A 174 -12.81 -11.74 12.21
C ILE A 174 -11.55 -11.62 13.07
N ALA A 175 -10.94 -10.43 13.14
CA ALA A 175 -9.81 -10.18 14.05
C ALA A 175 -10.19 -10.44 15.52
N GLY A 176 -11.42 -10.09 15.91
CA GLY A 176 -12.00 -10.39 17.22
C GLY A 176 -12.12 -11.89 17.50
N ILE A 177 -12.50 -12.71 16.51
CA ILE A 177 -12.55 -14.18 16.64
C ILE A 177 -11.15 -14.75 16.91
N ILE A 178 -10.16 -14.33 16.11
CA ILE A 178 -8.76 -14.78 16.26
C ILE A 178 -8.23 -14.42 17.65
N THR A 179 -8.45 -13.17 18.04
CA THR A 179 -8.01 -12.61 19.32
C THR A 179 -8.65 -13.29 20.52
N SER A 180 -9.97 -13.43 20.53
CA SER A 180 -10.71 -13.98 21.67
C SER A 180 -10.54 -15.50 21.81
N GLY A 181 -10.30 -16.18 20.69
CA GLY A 181 -10.02 -17.61 20.65
C GLY A 181 -8.57 -17.97 20.92
N ASP A 182 -7.67 -16.99 21.03
CA ASP A 182 -6.21 -17.16 21.04
C ASP A 182 -5.73 -18.15 19.96
N LEU A 183 -6.21 -17.94 18.73
CA LEU A 183 -5.97 -18.87 17.63
C LEU A 183 -4.53 -18.76 17.14
N GLU A 184 -3.91 -19.92 16.91
CA GLU A 184 -2.60 -20.05 16.27
C GLU A 184 -2.75 -19.88 14.75
N ALA A 185 -1.88 -19.07 14.16
CA ALA A 185 -1.88 -18.86 12.72
C ALA A 185 -1.30 -20.09 12.00
N PRO A 186 -1.74 -20.34 10.75
CA PRO A 186 -1.23 -21.46 9.97
C PRO A 186 0.22 -21.30 9.49
N SER A 187 0.77 -20.08 9.52
CA SER A 187 2.16 -19.80 9.16
C SER A 187 2.68 -18.60 9.96
N LEU A 188 4.00 -18.55 10.14
CA LEU A 188 4.67 -17.48 10.89
C LEU A 188 4.52 -16.11 10.21
N GLU A 189 4.49 -16.08 8.88
CA GLU A 189 4.27 -14.85 8.11
C GLU A 189 2.87 -14.27 8.36
N LEU A 190 1.87 -15.15 8.39
CA LEU A 190 0.49 -14.73 8.62
C LEU A 190 0.26 -14.33 10.08
N ASP A 191 0.93 -15.00 11.03
CA ASP A 191 0.90 -14.59 12.44
C ASP A 191 1.56 -13.23 12.65
N THR A 192 2.69 -13.00 11.97
CA THR A 192 3.42 -11.72 11.98
C THR A 192 2.55 -10.61 11.39
N LEU A 193 1.92 -10.86 10.24
CA LEU A 193 1.02 -9.91 9.59
C LEU A 193 -0.15 -9.57 10.52
N PHE A 194 -0.80 -10.57 11.10
CA PHE A 194 -1.89 -10.39 12.07
C PHE A 194 -1.44 -9.60 13.30
N GLY A 195 -0.36 -10.05 13.95
CA GLY A 195 0.17 -9.42 15.13
C GLY A 195 0.48 -7.94 14.91
N LEU A 196 1.20 -7.60 13.84
CA LEU A 196 1.57 -6.22 13.56
C LEU A 196 0.38 -5.36 13.12
N ALA A 197 -0.54 -5.88 12.31
CA ALA A 197 -1.72 -5.14 11.87
C ALA A 197 -2.71 -4.86 13.00
N GLU A 198 -2.76 -5.71 14.03
CA GLU A 198 -3.64 -5.61 15.19
C GLU A 198 -2.97 -5.00 16.44
N GLY A 199 -1.76 -4.42 16.30
CA GLY A 199 -1.09 -3.72 17.40
C GLY A 199 -0.46 -4.62 18.46
N ARG A 200 -0.13 -5.87 18.10
CA ARG A 200 0.48 -6.90 18.95
C ARG A 200 1.88 -7.26 18.44
N PRO A 201 2.89 -6.38 18.66
CA PRO A 201 4.24 -6.62 18.16
C PRO A 201 4.90 -7.87 18.77
N GLU A 202 4.41 -8.33 19.93
CA GLU A 202 4.87 -9.52 20.65
C GLU A 202 4.84 -10.78 19.77
N ARG A 203 3.85 -10.94 18.89
CA ARG A 203 3.73 -12.11 17.99
C ARG A 203 4.88 -12.21 17.00
N TYR A 204 5.44 -11.07 16.58
CA TYR A 204 6.66 -11.04 15.77
C TYR A 204 7.91 -11.16 16.62
N LEU A 205 7.99 -10.41 17.73
CA LEU A 205 9.17 -10.32 18.58
C LEU A 205 9.51 -11.66 19.29
N SER A 206 8.55 -12.58 19.42
CA SER A 206 8.81 -13.94 19.90
C SER A 206 9.48 -14.84 18.87
N LEU A 207 9.57 -14.41 17.60
CA LEU A 207 10.13 -15.20 16.51
C LEU A 207 11.63 -14.92 16.35
N ASP A 208 12.35 -15.95 15.93
CA ASP A 208 13.78 -15.88 15.65
C ASP A 208 14.05 -15.57 14.16
N ASP A 209 13.73 -14.34 13.72
CA ASP A 209 13.74 -13.90 12.31
C ASP A 209 15.02 -13.11 11.94
N HIS A 210 16.17 -13.76 12.04
CA HIS A 210 17.49 -13.14 11.82
C HIS A 210 17.68 -12.51 10.42
N ASP A 211 17.09 -13.10 9.38
CA ASP A 211 17.17 -12.63 8.00
C ASP A 211 16.01 -11.70 7.61
N CYS A 212 15.09 -11.45 8.55
CA CYS A 212 13.87 -10.67 8.36
C CYS A 212 12.95 -11.20 7.25
N SER A 213 13.11 -12.47 6.85
CA SER A 213 12.37 -13.06 5.73
C SER A 213 10.90 -13.28 6.06
N ILE A 214 10.58 -13.56 7.33
CA ILE A 214 9.20 -13.73 7.79
C ILE A 214 8.48 -12.38 7.71
N LEU A 215 9.10 -11.32 8.26
CA LEU A 215 8.55 -9.97 8.21
C LEU A 215 8.42 -9.45 6.78
N TYR A 216 9.42 -9.69 5.93
CA TYR A 216 9.38 -9.30 4.52
C TYR A 216 8.16 -9.89 3.78
N LYS A 217 7.90 -11.19 3.94
CA LYS A 217 6.75 -11.84 3.33
C LYS A 217 5.42 -11.32 3.90
N ALA A 218 5.36 -11.05 5.21
CA ALA A 218 4.19 -10.43 5.83
C ALA A 218 3.90 -9.05 5.22
N LEU A 219 4.93 -8.22 5.03
CA LEU A 219 4.79 -6.88 4.44
C LEU A 219 4.39 -6.91 2.95
N ILE A 220 4.90 -7.85 2.16
CA ILE A 220 4.51 -7.99 0.75
C ILE A 220 3.03 -8.37 0.63
N THR A 221 2.56 -9.24 1.51
CA THR A 221 1.20 -9.78 1.47
C THR A 221 0.16 -8.87 2.14
N ALA A 222 0.61 -7.83 2.85
CA ALA A 222 -0.23 -6.85 3.51
C ALA A 222 -0.94 -5.92 2.50
N SER A 223 -2.22 -5.66 2.75
CA SER A 223 -2.97 -4.61 2.07
C SER A 223 -2.45 -3.20 2.44
N PRO A 224 -2.72 -2.15 1.64
CA PRO A 224 -2.32 -0.78 2.00
C PRO A 224 -2.87 -0.32 3.37
N ALA A 225 -4.09 -0.72 3.73
CA ALA A 225 -4.69 -0.42 5.03
C ALA A 225 -3.97 -1.15 6.17
N GLN A 226 -3.62 -2.43 5.97
CA GLN A 226 -2.82 -3.20 6.93
C GLN A 226 -1.44 -2.57 7.11
N LYS A 227 -0.76 -2.15 6.04
CA LYS A 227 0.53 -1.46 6.11
C LYS A 227 0.47 -0.19 6.96
N GLN A 228 -0.58 0.63 6.81
CA GLN A 228 -0.77 1.82 7.66
C GLN A 228 -0.92 1.47 9.15
N ARG A 229 -1.63 0.37 9.46
CA ARG A 229 -1.74 -0.11 10.86
C ARG A 229 -0.43 -0.66 11.37
N ILE A 230 0.32 -1.40 10.56
CA ILE A 230 1.68 -1.89 10.88
C ILE A 230 2.61 -0.71 11.20
N ASN A 231 2.61 0.33 10.37
CA ASN A 231 3.36 1.56 10.59
C ASN A 231 3.05 2.19 11.95
N THR A 232 1.77 2.24 12.30
CA THR A 232 1.31 2.73 13.61
C THR A 232 1.80 1.83 14.76
N THR A 233 1.79 0.52 14.57
CA THR A 233 2.28 -0.45 15.55
C THR A 233 3.79 -0.32 15.76
N VAL A 234 4.58 -0.18 14.69
CA VAL A 234 6.03 0.02 14.77
C VAL A 234 6.35 1.28 15.57
N LEU A 235 5.70 2.40 15.24
CA LEU A 235 5.85 3.68 15.95
C LEU A 235 5.50 3.58 17.45
N LYS A 236 4.40 2.89 17.78
CA LYS A 236 3.91 2.77 19.17
C LYS A 236 4.64 1.72 20.00
N SER A 237 5.28 0.75 19.36
CA SER A 237 5.97 -0.35 20.06
C SER A 237 7.14 0.14 20.91
N CYS A 238 7.76 1.26 20.52
CA CYS A 238 9.01 1.77 21.06
C CYS A 238 10.10 0.70 21.19
N ASN A 239 10.07 -0.34 20.34
CA ASN A 239 10.98 -1.47 20.43
C ASN A 239 12.04 -1.38 19.31
N PRO A 240 13.34 -1.20 19.64
CA PRO A 240 14.38 -0.99 18.64
C PRO A 240 14.59 -2.23 17.75
N VAL A 241 14.37 -3.43 18.26
CA VAL A 241 14.52 -4.68 17.50
C VAL A 241 13.48 -4.74 16.38
N LEU A 242 12.23 -4.39 16.70
CA LEU A 242 11.16 -4.33 15.69
C LEU A 242 11.46 -3.25 14.63
N VAL A 243 11.92 -2.08 15.05
CA VAL A 243 12.20 -0.98 14.12
C VAL A 243 13.31 -1.34 13.15
N LYS A 244 14.41 -1.95 13.62
CA LYS A 244 15.50 -2.43 12.76
C LYS A 244 15.07 -3.54 11.81
N ALA A 245 14.26 -4.49 12.29
CA ALA A 245 13.71 -5.53 11.45
C ALA A 245 12.78 -4.95 10.37
N TYR A 246 11.95 -3.98 10.74
CA TYR A 246 11.04 -3.29 9.83
C TYR A 246 11.79 -2.49 8.75
N ASP A 247 12.84 -1.76 9.11
CA ASP A 247 13.71 -1.05 8.16
C ASP A 247 14.33 -2.03 7.14
N ARG A 248 14.95 -3.10 7.65
CA ARG A 248 15.61 -4.12 6.82
C ARG A 248 14.64 -4.88 5.91
N ALA A 249 13.45 -5.23 6.41
CA ALA A 249 12.42 -5.92 5.64
C ALA A 249 11.68 -4.97 4.68
N GLY A 250 11.51 -3.72 5.07
CA GLY A 250 10.72 -2.73 4.34
C GLY A 250 11.36 -2.35 3.00
N GLY A 251 12.69 -2.26 2.93
CA GLY A 251 13.38 -1.84 1.70
C GLY A 251 12.78 -0.57 1.11
N GLU A 252 12.44 -0.57 -0.17
CA GLU A 252 11.83 0.59 -0.87
C GLU A 252 10.38 0.91 -0.47
N TRP A 253 9.70 0.04 0.31
CA TRP A 253 8.27 0.16 0.58
C TRP A 253 7.92 1.00 1.80
N HIS A 254 8.89 1.25 2.67
CA HIS A 254 8.67 1.96 3.92
C HIS A 254 9.14 3.41 3.81
N ASP A 255 8.50 4.29 4.56
CA ASP A 255 8.88 5.70 4.65
C ASP A 255 10.11 5.84 5.56
N PRO A 256 11.27 6.32 5.08
CA PRO A 256 12.45 6.52 5.91
C PRO A 256 12.21 7.46 7.09
N GLU A 257 11.31 8.45 6.95
CA GLU A 257 10.97 9.37 8.04
C GLU A 257 10.25 8.65 9.18
N LEU A 258 9.49 7.59 8.87
CA LEU A 258 8.84 6.76 9.87
C LEU A 258 9.85 5.98 10.70
N VAL A 259 10.89 5.42 10.08
CA VAL A 259 11.95 4.69 10.78
C VAL A 259 12.70 5.62 11.72
N VAL A 260 13.10 6.80 11.24
CA VAL A 260 13.74 7.83 12.07
C VAL A 260 12.84 8.19 13.25
N SER A 261 11.56 8.44 13.02
CA SER A 261 10.59 8.76 14.08
C SER A 261 10.41 7.62 15.09
N ALA A 262 10.37 6.36 14.62
CA ALA A 262 10.24 5.19 15.47
C ALA A 262 11.49 4.94 16.32
N LEU A 263 12.68 5.13 15.75
CA LEU A 263 13.95 5.05 16.49
C LEU A 263 14.05 6.15 17.55
N MET A 264 13.61 7.37 17.22
CA MET A 264 13.52 8.47 18.21
C MET A 264 12.58 8.12 19.37
N ALA A 265 11.43 7.51 19.09
CA ALA A 265 10.47 7.07 20.10
C ALA A 265 11.01 5.91 20.96
N ALA A 266 11.74 4.97 20.35
CA ALA A 266 12.42 3.88 21.04
C ALA A 266 13.65 4.35 21.86
N GLY A 267 14.20 5.52 21.55
CA GLY A 267 15.41 6.03 22.18
C GLY A 267 16.69 5.30 21.75
N ASP A 268 16.68 4.69 20.56
CA ASP A 268 17.83 3.97 20.00
C ASP A 268 18.73 4.94 19.22
N GLU A 269 19.66 5.58 19.93
CA GLU A 269 20.58 6.53 19.34
C GLU A 269 21.64 5.87 18.44
N ASP A 270 21.97 4.60 18.68
CA ASP A 270 22.86 3.83 17.81
C ASP A 270 22.19 3.52 16.47
N GLY A 271 20.91 3.14 16.49
CA GLY A 271 20.09 2.98 15.29
C GLY A 271 19.89 4.30 14.54
N LEU A 272 19.64 5.41 15.25
CA LEU A 272 19.54 6.74 14.61
C LEU A 272 20.83 7.14 13.91
N PHE A 273 21.98 6.79 14.48
CA PHE A 273 23.27 7.04 13.84
C PHE A 273 23.45 6.20 12.57
N GLU A 274 23.02 4.92 12.57
CA GLU A 274 23.05 4.06 11.38
C GLU A 274 22.23 4.64 10.23
N GLN A 275 21.09 5.27 10.52
CA GLN A 275 20.24 5.92 9.52
C GLN A 275 20.90 7.12 8.82
N LEU A 276 22.01 7.67 9.35
CA LEU A 276 22.77 8.69 8.63
C LEU A 276 23.30 8.14 7.30
N HIS A 277 23.53 6.83 7.18
CA HIS A 277 23.94 6.21 5.93
C HIS A 277 22.77 6.18 4.94
N GLY A 278 22.89 6.90 3.82
CA GLY A 278 21.81 7.06 2.84
C GLY A 278 20.89 8.27 3.12
N MET A 279 21.16 9.07 4.16
CA MET A 279 20.37 10.24 4.50
C MET A 279 20.89 11.52 3.81
N PRO A 280 20.00 12.38 3.28
CA PRO A 280 20.37 13.73 2.83
C PRO A 280 20.96 14.56 3.97
N PHE A 281 22.02 15.33 3.69
CA PHE A 281 22.70 16.12 4.73
C PHE A 281 21.80 17.09 5.47
N ALA A 282 20.81 17.68 4.79
CA ALA A 282 19.82 18.55 5.43
C ALA A 282 19.04 17.83 6.54
N GLN A 283 18.73 16.55 6.38
CA GLN A 283 18.07 15.74 7.41
C GLN A 283 19.08 15.32 8.49
N ALA A 284 20.32 14.97 8.11
CA ALA A 284 21.38 14.66 9.07
C ALA A 284 21.67 15.84 10.02
N LEU A 285 21.66 17.07 9.52
CA LEU A 285 21.78 18.29 10.34
C LEU A 285 20.67 18.41 11.38
N ARG A 286 19.43 18.00 11.06
CA ARG A 286 18.32 18.00 12.02
C ARG A 286 18.57 16.98 13.14
N LEU A 287 19.17 15.83 12.82
CA LEU A 287 19.58 14.85 13.84
C LEU A 287 20.70 15.39 14.72
N VAL A 288 21.70 16.08 14.15
CA VAL A 288 22.77 16.74 14.91
C VAL A 288 22.19 17.81 15.84
N ALA A 289 21.29 18.65 15.35
CA ALA A 289 20.59 19.65 16.16
C ALA A 289 19.83 19.00 17.33
N ARG A 290 19.11 17.90 17.09
CA ARG A 290 18.44 17.13 18.15
C ARG A 290 19.43 16.57 19.17
N TRP A 291 20.56 16.00 18.74
CA TRP A 291 21.58 15.49 19.66
C TRP A 291 22.17 16.61 20.51
N HIS A 292 22.37 17.79 19.92
CA HIS A 292 22.77 18.99 20.66
C HIS A 292 21.69 19.38 21.70
N GLU A 293 20.43 19.52 21.31
CA GLU A 293 19.33 19.92 22.20
C GLU A 293 19.02 18.93 23.33
N THR A 294 19.00 17.64 23.01
CA THR A 294 18.58 16.58 23.96
C THR A 294 19.73 16.04 24.81
N GLY A 295 20.98 16.27 24.40
CA GLY A 295 22.17 15.70 25.04
C GLY A 295 22.30 14.17 24.90
N ARG A 296 21.42 13.50 24.14
CA ARG A 296 21.48 12.05 23.94
C ARG A 296 22.62 11.66 23.01
N ARG A 297 23.22 10.49 23.22
CA ARG A 297 24.38 10.02 22.45
C ARG A 297 24.29 8.51 22.15
N PRO A 298 24.88 8.05 21.04
CA PRO A 298 25.08 6.63 20.77
C PRO A 298 25.84 5.91 21.91
N SER A 299 25.60 4.61 22.04
CA SER A 299 26.26 3.75 23.02
C SER A 299 27.68 3.37 22.56
N GLU A 300 27.87 3.18 21.25
CA GLU A 300 29.17 2.82 20.68
C GLU A 300 30.18 3.98 20.79
N PRO A 301 31.43 3.73 21.27
CA PRO A 301 32.41 4.79 21.52
C PRO A 301 32.75 5.65 20.30
N ASP A 302 32.92 5.04 19.13
CA ASP A 302 33.31 5.74 17.92
C ASP A 302 32.17 6.61 17.39
N ARG A 303 30.94 6.07 17.38
CA ARG A 303 29.72 6.83 17.04
C ARG A 303 29.50 7.99 18.01
N ARG A 304 29.66 7.75 19.31
CA ARG A 304 29.55 8.79 20.35
C ARG A 304 30.51 9.94 20.08
N ARG A 305 31.79 9.62 19.84
CA ARG A 305 32.82 10.62 19.54
C ARG A 305 32.48 11.44 18.29
N THR A 306 32.01 10.78 17.23
CA THR A 306 31.55 11.47 16.01
C THR A 306 30.39 12.42 16.31
N VAL A 307 29.38 11.98 17.05
CA VAL A 307 28.24 12.84 17.42
C VAL A 307 28.67 14.01 18.30
N GLU A 308 29.53 13.79 19.30
CA GLU A 308 30.06 14.85 20.16
C GLU A 308 30.79 15.93 19.36
N MET A 309 31.72 15.52 18.49
CA MET A 309 32.42 16.46 17.61
C MET A 309 31.48 17.18 16.64
N ALA A 310 30.47 16.49 16.10
CA ALA A 310 29.48 17.11 15.24
C ALA A 310 28.64 18.17 15.99
N THR A 311 28.27 17.89 17.24
CA THR A 311 27.57 18.87 18.09
C THR A 311 28.46 20.05 18.45
N ASP A 312 29.76 19.83 18.69
CA ASP A 312 30.71 20.92 18.95
C ASP A 312 30.86 21.84 17.73
N TYR A 313 30.90 21.29 16.51
CA TYR A 313 30.88 22.11 15.30
C TYR A 313 29.55 22.82 15.10
N TYR A 314 28.44 22.18 15.46
CA TYR A 314 27.12 22.80 15.39
C TYR A 314 27.03 24.06 16.26
N ASP A 315 27.63 24.07 17.44
CA ASP A 315 27.69 25.24 18.34
C ASP A 315 28.46 26.42 17.74
N THR A 316 29.35 26.16 16.77
CA THR A 316 30.11 27.21 16.09
C THR A 316 29.35 27.87 14.94
N ILE A 317 28.18 27.32 14.56
CA ILE A 317 27.33 27.89 13.51
C ILE A 317 26.81 29.24 14.02
N PRO A 318 27.22 30.38 13.41
CA PRO A 318 26.74 31.67 13.85
C PRO A 318 25.21 31.74 13.65
N PRO A 319 24.48 32.41 14.56
CA PRO A 319 23.05 32.58 14.39
C PRO A 319 22.80 33.27 13.06
N LEU A 320 21.88 32.71 12.28
CA LEU A 320 21.48 33.32 11.02
C LEU A 320 21.09 34.78 11.29
N PRO A 321 21.55 35.75 10.48
CA PRO A 321 21.19 37.16 10.63
C PRO A 321 19.71 37.45 10.29
N PHE A 322 18.89 36.41 10.16
CA PHE A 322 17.46 36.53 10.00
C PHE A 322 16.83 36.63 11.40
N SER A 323 16.23 37.77 11.70
CA SER A 323 15.28 37.84 12.80
C SER A 323 14.19 36.79 12.54
N GLU A 324 13.94 35.90 13.50
CA GLU A 324 12.87 34.89 13.49
C GLU A 324 11.46 35.44 13.23
N ASN A 325 11.29 36.76 13.10
CA ASN A 325 10.03 37.39 12.79
C ASN A 325 10.24 38.60 11.88
N SER A 326 10.25 38.37 10.56
CA SER A 326 9.30 39.15 9.76
C SER A 326 8.32 38.14 9.21
N GLY A 327 7.26 37.84 9.98
CA GLY A 327 6.07 37.25 9.39
C GLY A 327 5.72 38.01 8.12
N ALA A 328 5.09 37.33 7.16
CA ALA A 328 4.68 37.92 5.89
C ALA A 328 4.18 39.36 6.16
N PRO A 329 4.72 40.40 5.48
CA PRO A 329 4.37 41.80 5.72
C PRO A 329 2.87 41.96 5.99
N GLU A 330 2.46 42.79 6.96
CA GLU A 330 1.04 42.91 7.34
C GLU A 330 0.11 42.98 6.11
N GLY A 331 -0.83 42.02 6.04
CA GLY A 331 -1.73 41.88 4.89
C GLY A 331 -1.25 40.95 3.77
N THR A 332 -0.11 40.28 3.93
CA THR A 332 0.39 39.24 3.01
C THR A 332 0.36 37.87 3.68
N ILE A 333 0.30 36.81 2.86
CA ILE A 333 0.26 35.41 3.28
C ILE A 333 1.40 34.70 2.56
N ASP A 334 2.16 33.85 3.27
CA ASP A 334 3.13 32.97 2.65
C ASP A 334 2.39 31.94 1.79
N ALA A 335 2.60 31.99 0.48
CA ALA A 335 1.87 31.16 -0.47
C ALA A 335 2.16 29.66 -0.30
N LEU A 336 3.41 29.29 0.03
CA LEU A 336 3.79 27.88 0.21
C LEU A 336 3.21 27.32 1.50
N LEU A 337 3.31 28.09 2.59
CA LEU A 337 2.69 27.72 3.86
C LEU A 337 1.18 27.59 3.70
N HIS A 338 0.54 28.57 3.06
CA HIS A 338 -0.89 28.55 2.78
C HIS A 338 -1.32 27.35 1.94
N TRP A 339 -0.55 26.97 0.92
CA TRP A 339 -0.88 25.78 0.13
C TRP A 339 -0.66 24.49 0.92
N HIS A 340 0.43 24.40 1.67
CA HIS A 340 0.78 23.21 2.44
C HIS A 340 -0.22 22.93 3.59
N GLU A 341 -0.69 23.96 4.27
CA GLU A 341 -1.67 23.84 5.36
C GLU A 341 -3.10 23.57 4.88
N ARG A 342 -3.36 23.71 3.57
CA ARG A 342 -4.68 23.43 2.98
C ARG A 342 -4.86 21.93 2.79
N ASP A 343 -5.61 21.30 3.70
CA ASP A 343 -6.08 19.94 3.48
C ASP A 343 -7.30 19.92 2.53
N ILE A 344 -7.03 19.76 1.22
CA ILE A 344 -8.03 19.83 0.15
C ILE A 344 -8.48 18.41 -0.25
N PRO A 345 -9.78 18.07 -0.25
CA PRO A 345 -10.25 16.78 -0.75
C PRO A 345 -10.02 16.62 -2.26
N GLN A 346 -9.85 15.40 -2.75
CA GLN A 346 -9.47 15.13 -4.16
C GLN A 346 -10.42 15.79 -5.17
N GLU A 347 -11.72 15.75 -4.90
CA GLU A 347 -12.76 16.30 -5.76
C GLU A 347 -12.61 17.82 -5.95
N LEU A 348 -12.14 18.53 -4.94
CA LEU A 348 -11.90 19.97 -4.99
C LEU A 348 -10.54 20.26 -5.65
N LEU A 349 -9.54 19.40 -5.44
CA LEU A 349 -8.23 19.49 -6.09
C LEU A 349 -8.36 19.43 -7.62
N ASP A 350 -9.16 18.48 -8.14
CA ASP A 350 -9.39 18.32 -9.58
C ASP A 350 -10.10 19.54 -10.18
N GLN A 351 -10.99 20.19 -9.42
CA GLN A 351 -11.65 21.43 -9.82
C GLN A 351 -10.69 22.63 -9.81
N GLU A 352 -9.84 22.72 -8.78
CA GLU A 352 -8.88 23.81 -8.63
C GLU A 352 -7.78 23.76 -9.71
N LEU A 353 -7.38 22.58 -10.17
CA LEU A 353 -6.49 22.40 -11.34
C LEU A 353 -7.05 23.01 -12.63
N LEU A 354 -8.38 23.13 -12.73
CA LEU A 354 -9.08 23.72 -13.88
C LEU A 354 -9.49 25.18 -13.65
N SER A 355 -9.13 25.76 -12.49
CA SER A 355 -9.52 27.12 -12.11
C SER A 355 -9.02 28.16 -13.14
N PRO A 356 -9.77 29.24 -13.42
CA PRO A 356 -9.24 30.34 -14.23
C PRO A 356 -8.10 31.11 -13.55
N ASP A 357 -7.99 31.03 -12.22
CA ASP A 357 -6.97 31.74 -11.44
C ASP A 357 -5.64 30.96 -11.38
N PRO A 358 -4.52 31.53 -11.87
CA PRO A 358 -3.21 30.87 -11.84
C PRO A 358 -2.67 30.59 -10.43
N PHE A 359 -3.03 31.36 -9.41
CA PHE A 359 -2.59 31.08 -8.02
C PHE A 359 -3.33 29.88 -7.43
N ILE A 360 -4.61 29.72 -7.75
CA ILE A 360 -5.40 28.55 -7.36
C ILE A 360 -4.85 27.31 -8.07
N ARG A 361 -4.60 27.39 -9.38
CA ARG A 361 -3.99 26.28 -10.13
C ARG A 361 -2.60 25.93 -9.61
N ALA A 362 -1.76 26.92 -9.29
CA ALA A 362 -0.42 26.69 -8.74
C ALA A 362 -0.45 25.98 -7.37
N GLY A 363 -1.36 26.36 -6.48
CA GLY A 363 -1.57 25.66 -5.20
C GLY A 363 -2.06 24.23 -5.40
N ALA A 364 -3.00 24.01 -6.32
CA ALA A 364 -3.48 22.68 -6.66
C ALA A 364 -2.38 21.81 -7.29
N LEU A 365 -1.55 22.37 -8.18
CA LEU A 365 -0.37 21.70 -8.75
C LEU A 365 0.65 21.32 -7.67
N TYR A 366 0.94 22.23 -6.74
CA TYR A 366 1.83 21.98 -5.61
C TYR A 366 1.33 20.81 -4.75
N MET A 367 0.04 20.83 -4.39
CA MET A 367 -0.60 19.77 -3.60
C MET A 367 -0.67 18.43 -4.34
N ALA A 368 -1.05 18.44 -5.62
CA ALA A 368 -1.09 17.22 -6.45
C ALA A 368 0.31 16.60 -6.61
N ALA A 369 1.35 17.43 -6.75
CA ALA A 369 2.73 16.95 -6.80
C ALA A 369 3.20 16.36 -5.46
N HIS A 370 2.92 17.04 -4.34
CA HIS A 370 3.21 16.50 -3.00
C HIS A 370 2.47 15.19 -2.70
N ARG A 371 1.30 14.98 -3.29
CA ARG A 371 0.54 13.72 -3.21
C ARG A 371 0.99 12.66 -4.23
N GLY A 372 2.02 12.93 -5.03
CA GLY A 372 2.53 11.99 -6.04
C GLY A 372 1.58 11.73 -7.22
N GLN A 373 0.62 12.63 -7.47
CA GLN A 373 -0.43 12.43 -8.49
C GLN A 373 -0.04 12.91 -9.88
N LEU A 374 1.05 13.69 -10.00
CA LEU A 374 1.55 14.21 -11.26
C LEU A 374 2.77 13.43 -11.72
N THR A 375 2.77 13.05 -12.99
CA THR A 375 3.95 12.44 -13.62
C THR A 375 5.04 13.48 -13.85
N HIS A 376 6.30 13.03 -13.88
CA HIS A 376 7.44 13.89 -14.20
C HIS A 376 7.26 14.65 -15.53
N ARG A 377 6.63 14.01 -16.53
CA ARG A 377 6.34 14.64 -17.82
C ARG A 377 5.32 15.77 -17.72
N GLU A 378 4.30 15.63 -16.88
CA GLU A 378 3.29 16.66 -16.64
C GLU A 378 3.90 17.85 -15.90
N LEU A 379 4.73 17.58 -14.89
CA LEU A 379 5.49 18.61 -14.18
C LEU A 379 6.43 19.37 -15.12
N LEU A 380 7.17 18.68 -15.99
CA LEU A 380 8.03 19.32 -17.00
C LEU A 380 7.23 20.22 -17.93
N ARG A 381 6.09 19.74 -18.43
CA ARG A 381 5.20 20.53 -19.29
C ARG A 381 4.71 21.79 -18.58
N GLN A 382 4.34 21.70 -17.30
CA GLN A 382 3.90 22.87 -16.54
C GLN A 382 5.05 23.84 -16.22
N ALA A 383 6.25 23.31 -15.93
CA ALA A 383 7.45 24.11 -15.76
C ALA A 383 7.85 24.87 -17.05
N GLU A 384 7.52 24.33 -18.23
CA GLU A 384 7.82 24.96 -19.51
C GLU A 384 6.75 25.93 -20.01
N SER A 385 5.46 25.60 -19.81
CA SER A 385 4.34 26.27 -20.49
C SER A 385 3.33 26.94 -19.56
N GLY A 386 3.44 26.74 -18.25
CA GLY A 386 2.58 27.37 -17.25
C GLY A 386 2.84 28.87 -17.07
N THR A 387 1.95 29.54 -16.34
CA THR A 387 2.21 30.88 -15.79
C THR A 387 3.32 30.84 -14.75
N TRP A 388 3.93 31.99 -14.43
CA TRP A 388 5.10 32.01 -13.54
C TRP A 388 4.86 31.36 -12.17
N VAL A 389 3.65 31.46 -11.60
CA VAL A 389 3.31 30.83 -10.31
C VAL A 389 3.21 29.31 -10.45
N GLU A 390 2.66 28.82 -11.56
CA GLU A 390 2.57 27.39 -11.87
C GLU A 390 3.95 26.80 -12.20
N GLN A 391 4.78 27.57 -12.89
CA GLN A 391 6.18 27.24 -13.14
C GLN A 391 6.95 27.13 -11.83
N LEU A 392 6.73 28.04 -10.87
CA LEU A 392 7.32 27.97 -9.52
C LEU A 392 6.93 26.65 -8.84
N SER A 393 5.63 26.36 -8.76
CA SER A 393 5.13 25.13 -8.13
C SER A 393 5.67 23.85 -8.78
N ALA A 394 5.79 23.82 -10.11
CA ALA A 394 6.36 22.68 -10.83
C ALA A 394 7.88 22.56 -10.63
N ARG A 395 8.62 23.69 -10.66
CA ARG A 395 10.09 23.72 -10.50
C ARG A 395 10.52 23.36 -9.08
N LEU A 396 9.74 23.68 -8.05
CA LEU A 396 9.99 23.22 -6.67
C LEU A 396 10.01 21.68 -6.55
N MET A 397 9.36 20.97 -7.48
CA MET A 397 9.32 19.50 -7.51
C MET A 397 10.38 18.91 -8.44
N LEU A 398 10.85 19.70 -9.42
CA LEU A 398 11.82 19.30 -10.44
C LEU A 398 13.22 19.80 -10.08
N HIS A 399 13.95 19.00 -9.32
CA HIS A 399 15.31 19.27 -8.85
C HIS A 399 16.37 19.43 -9.98
N SER A 400 16.01 19.22 -11.25
CA SER A 400 16.91 19.17 -12.41
C SER A 400 16.73 20.30 -13.43
N MET A 401 15.71 21.16 -13.28
CA MET A 401 15.40 22.24 -14.22
C MET A 401 16.28 23.48 -13.97
N ASN A 402 17.53 23.43 -14.44
CA ASN A 402 18.54 24.49 -14.22
C ASN A 402 18.62 25.55 -15.33
N GLN A 403 17.78 25.47 -16.38
CA GLN A 403 17.87 26.37 -17.54
C GLN A 403 16.72 27.36 -17.57
N ALA A 404 17.03 28.67 -17.57
CA ALA A 404 16.05 29.71 -17.85
C ALA A 404 15.58 29.61 -19.30
N LEU A 405 14.26 29.67 -19.54
CA LEU A 405 13.74 29.63 -20.90
C LEU A 405 13.99 30.97 -21.61
N PRO A 406 14.24 30.99 -22.94
CA PRO A 406 14.64 32.19 -23.69
C PRO A 406 13.68 33.41 -23.63
N ARG A 407 12.52 33.29 -22.97
CA ARG A 407 11.45 34.31 -22.93
C ARG A 407 10.72 34.38 -21.57
N GLU A 408 11.39 34.03 -20.47
CA GLU A 408 10.79 34.14 -19.14
C GLU A 408 10.83 35.60 -18.62
N HIS A 409 9.69 36.07 -18.09
CA HIS A 409 9.57 37.38 -17.45
C HIS A 409 9.92 37.35 -15.95
N VAL A 410 10.23 36.16 -15.42
CA VAL A 410 10.67 35.94 -14.04
C VAL A 410 12.12 35.52 -14.05
N CYS A 411 12.93 36.17 -13.22
CA CYS A 411 14.31 35.76 -12.98
C CYS A 411 14.30 34.69 -11.89
N TRP A 412 14.52 33.44 -12.30
CA TRP A 412 14.74 32.34 -11.37
C TRP A 412 16.13 32.49 -10.78
N LEU A 413 16.21 32.86 -9.50
CA LEU A 413 17.47 32.79 -8.77
C LEU A 413 17.83 31.32 -8.65
N HIS A 414 18.88 30.92 -9.36
CA HIS A 414 19.40 29.56 -9.29
C HIS A 414 19.91 29.29 -7.87
N ALA A 415 19.74 28.06 -7.40
CA ALA A 415 20.67 27.55 -6.41
C ALA A 415 22.05 27.66 -7.06
N ASP A 416 22.90 28.55 -6.54
CA ASP A 416 24.29 28.65 -6.96
C ASP A 416 24.87 27.23 -6.90
N PRO A 417 25.50 26.68 -7.98
CA PRO A 417 26.24 25.42 -7.89
C PRO A 417 27.43 25.48 -6.93
N GLY A 418 27.59 26.59 -6.21
CA GLY A 418 28.40 26.75 -5.02
C GLY A 418 28.31 25.60 -4.02
N THR A 419 29.28 25.62 -3.11
CA THR A 419 29.55 24.55 -2.15
C THR A 419 28.33 24.22 -1.29
N GLU A 420 27.46 25.19 -1.02
CA GLU A 420 26.21 25.07 -0.25
C GLU A 420 25.19 24.17 -0.93
N ALA A 421 24.92 24.39 -2.23
CA ALA A 421 23.96 23.57 -2.96
C ALA A 421 24.47 22.13 -3.09
N ARG A 422 25.78 21.95 -3.28
CA ARG A 422 26.40 20.63 -3.32
C ARG A 422 26.30 19.93 -1.95
N LEU A 423 26.55 20.66 -0.87
CA LEU A 423 26.44 20.14 0.49
C LEU A 423 24.99 19.73 0.83
N LEU A 424 24.00 20.56 0.50
CA LEU A 424 22.58 20.25 0.78
C LEU A 424 22.01 19.13 -0.09
N SER A 425 22.54 18.91 -1.28
CA SER A 425 22.14 17.81 -2.18
C SER A 425 22.90 16.50 -1.94
N THR A 426 23.92 16.51 -1.07
CA THR A 426 24.70 15.31 -0.79
C THR A 426 23.92 14.36 0.11
N ILE A 427 23.83 13.11 -0.33
CA ILE A 427 23.36 11.97 0.46
C ILE A 427 24.59 11.34 1.11
N LEU A 428 24.60 11.18 2.42
CA LEU A 428 25.72 10.60 3.15
C LEU A 428 25.91 9.11 2.81
N PRO A 429 27.16 8.60 2.73
CA PRO A 429 28.41 9.35 2.87
C PRO A 429 28.85 10.07 1.58
N GLY A 430 28.11 9.94 0.49
CA GLY A 430 28.47 10.50 -0.81
C GLY A 430 29.60 9.72 -1.48
N THR A 431 30.21 10.30 -2.52
CA THR A 431 31.37 9.73 -3.20
C THR A 431 32.68 10.24 -2.59
N ILE A 432 33.77 9.50 -2.81
CA ILE A 432 35.11 9.92 -2.38
C ILE A 432 35.50 11.26 -3.03
N ASP A 433 35.19 11.44 -4.32
CA ASP A 433 35.41 12.72 -5.01
C ASP A 433 34.62 13.88 -4.38
N ALA A 434 33.38 13.61 -3.93
CA ALA A 434 32.58 14.62 -3.23
C ALA A 434 33.19 14.95 -1.87
N SER A 435 33.63 13.93 -1.11
CA SER A 435 34.33 14.13 0.16
C SER A 435 35.63 14.92 -0.02
N GLN A 436 36.43 14.61 -1.05
CA GLN A 436 37.68 15.33 -1.33
C GLN A 436 37.40 16.79 -1.72
N TYR A 437 36.38 17.03 -2.56
CA TYR A 437 35.96 18.39 -2.88
C TYR A 437 35.59 19.20 -1.64
N PHE A 438 34.90 18.61 -0.66
CA PHE A 438 34.54 19.30 0.58
C PHE A 438 35.75 19.55 1.48
N LEU A 439 36.73 18.63 1.51
CA LEU A 439 38.00 18.84 2.23
C LEU A 439 38.82 19.97 1.60
N ASP A 440 38.98 19.97 0.28
CA ASP A 440 39.70 21.03 -0.45
C ASP A 440 39.04 22.40 -0.18
N ARG A 441 37.70 22.46 -0.21
CA ARG A 441 36.97 23.69 0.12
C ARG A 441 37.16 24.12 1.57
N LEU A 442 37.28 23.18 2.51
CA LEU A 442 37.53 23.49 3.91
C LEU A 442 38.90 24.15 4.11
N GLU A 443 39.91 23.70 3.36
CA GLU A 443 41.25 24.30 3.33
C GLU A 443 41.25 25.70 2.70
N GLU A 444 40.53 25.89 1.58
CA GLU A 444 40.42 27.19 0.91
C GLU A 444 39.75 28.27 1.78
N LEU A 445 38.83 27.85 2.66
CA LEU A 445 38.12 28.74 3.58
C LEU A 445 38.94 29.06 4.84
N ASP A 446 40.12 28.46 5.01
CA ASP A 446 40.93 28.68 6.21
C ASP A 446 41.54 30.09 6.24
N GLY A 447 41.47 30.74 7.42
CA GLY A 447 41.92 32.13 7.60
C GLY A 447 40.91 33.22 7.21
N LEU A 448 39.80 32.89 6.54
CA LEU A 448 38.68 33.80 6.31
C LEU A 448 37.82 33.92 7.58
N LYS A 449 37.28 35.13 7.85
CA LYS A 449 36.63 35.46 9.15
C LYS A 449 35.23 36.06 9.01
N ASP A 450 34.70 36.20 7.81
CA ASP A 450 33.32 36.66 7.65
C ASP A 450 32.33 35.61 8.18
N SER A 451 31.18 36.08 8.66
CA SER A 451 30.17 35.23 9.31
C SER A 451 29.63 34.14 8.38
N TYR A 452 29.58 34.43 7.08
CA TYR A 452 29.10 33.48 6.08
C TYR A 452 30.10 32.33 5.89
N THR A 453 31.38 32.64 5.70
CA THR A 453 32.43 31.63 5.60
C THR A 453 32.57 30.81 6.89
N GLN A 454 32.40 31.41 8.06
CA GLN A 454 32.36 30.65 9.32
C GLN A 454 31.20 29.65 9.37
N GLN A 455 30.02 30.06 8.92
CA GLN A 455 28.86 29.17 8.81
C GLN A 455 29.11 28.02 7.84
N LEU A 456 29.58 28.33 6.63
CA LEU A 456 29.91 27.32 5.63
C LEU A 456 30.98 26.35 6.14
N LYS A 457 32.01 26.87 6.81
CA LYS A 457 33.08 26.06 7.41
C LYS A 457 32.55 25.12 8.49
N ALA A 458 31.65 25.58 9.36
CA ALA A 458 31.02 24.73 10.37
C ALA A 458 30.19 23.60 9.72
N LEU A 459 29.38 23.91 8.70
CA LEU A 459 28.61 22.92 7.96
C LEU A 459 29.50 21.91 7.22
N LEU A 460 30.59 22.37 6.61
CA LEU A 460 31.57 21.51 5.95
C LEU A 460 32.30 20.60 6.94
N ASN A 461 32.67 21.10 8.13
CA ASN A 461 33.26 20.27 9.18
C ASN A 461 32.30 19.15 9.62
N ILE A 462 31.01 19.46 9.80
CA ILE A 462 30.01 18.43 10.14
C ILE A 462 29.90 17.41 8.99
N MET A 463 29.78 17.87 7.74
CA MET A 463 29.71 17.01 6.57
C MET A 463 30.92 16.07 6.49
N THR A 464 32.15 16.60 6.45
CA THR A 464 33.37 15.81 6.27
C THR A 464 33.62 14.87 7.44
N LEU A 465 33.24 15.25 8.66
CA LEU A 465 33.28 14.38 9.84
C LEU A 465 32.34 13.16 9.68
N LEU A 466 31.10 13.38 9.27
CA LEU A 466 30.13 12.31 9.04
C LEU A 466 30.54 11.42 7.86
N GLN A 467 31.00 12.01 6.75
CA GLN A 467 31.54 11.26 5.62
C GLN A 467 32.75 10.43 6.04
N GLY A 468 33.68 11.02 6.80
CA GLY A 468 34.89 10.35 7.29
C GLY A 468 34.59 9.11 8.11
N HIS A 469 33.53 9.12 8.94
CA HIS A 469 33.13 7.95 9.72
C HIS A 469 32.71 6.76 8.85
N PHE A 470 31.97 7.01 7.77
CA PHE A 470 31.48 5.95 6.89
C PHE A 470 32.49 5.54 5.80
N LEU A 471 33.33 6.47 5.35
CA LEU A 471 34.37 6.22 4.35
C LEU A 471 35.65 5.63 4.97
N SER A 472 35.85 5.73 6.29
CA SER A 472 36.99 5.12 6.99
C SER A 472 36.91 3.59 6.89
N GLY A 473 37.59 3.03 5.90
CA GLY A 473 37.57 1.60 5.59
C GLY A 473 37.50 1.29 4.09
N ILE A 474 37.18 2.29 3.25
CA ILE A 474 37.19 2.11 1.79
C ILE A 474 38.62 2.30 1.27
N ILE A 475 39.21 1.23 0.75
CA ILE A 475 40.50 1.27 0.07
C ILE A 475 40.28 1.60 -1.40
N THR A 476 40.75 2.76 -1.85
CA THR A 476 40.77 3.12 -3.27
C THR A 476 42.11 2.77 -3.90
N VAL A 477 42.07 1.93 -4.93
CA VAL A 477 43.21 1.72 -5.84
C VAL A 477 43.03 2.68 -7.00
N ASN A 478 44.00 3.57 -7.22
CA ASN A 478 44.04 4.50 -8.36
C ASN A 478 45.18 4.09 -9.30
N ASP A 479 44.95 4.12 -10.61
CA ASP A 479 45.92 3.77 -11.66
C ASP A 479 46.88 4.92 -11.98
N HIS A 480 47.08 5.87 -11.07
CA HIS A 480 47.94 7.03 -11.27
C HIS A 480 49.12 6.97 -10.29
N ASP A 481 50.35 6.88 -10.83
CA ASP A 481 51.64 6.83 -10.12
C ASP A 481 51.96 8.09 -9.28
N SER A 482 51.03 9.03 -9.16
CA SER A 482 51.18 10.23 -8.34
C SER A 482 50.08 10.21 -7.29
N THR A 483 50.46 9.87 -6.07
CA THR A 483 49.58 9.93 -4.91
C THR A 483 49.66 11.34 -4.30
N PRO A 484 48.58 12.15 -4.34
CA PRO A 484 48.57 13.48 -3.73
C PRO A 484 48.39 13.43 -2.20
N HIS A 485 48.18 12.25 -1.60
CA HIS A 485 47.84 12.10 -0.19
C HIS A 485 49.00 11.58 0.67
N PRO A 486 49.29 12.22 1.82
CA PRO A 486 50.36 11.82 2.73
C PRO A 486 50.13 10.47 3.44
N THR A 487 48.91 9.92 3.36
CA THR A 487 48.53 8.60 3.92
C THR A 487 48.38 7.52 2.85
N ALA A 488 48.59 7.83 1.57
CA ALA A 488 48.56 6.84 0.51
C ALA A 488 49.84 5.99 0.57
N ILE A 489 49.68 4.68 0.40
CA ILE A 489 50.80 3.73 0.35
C ILE A 489 50.88 3.23 -1.08
N GLU A 490 52.01 3.50 -1.75
CA GLU A 490 52.29 2.91 -3.06
C GLU A 490 52.33 1.39 -2.91
N THR A 491 51.68 0.67 -3.82
CA THR A 491 51.53 -0.79 -3.77
C THR A 491 52.87 -1.52 -3.78
N GLU A 492 53.92 -0.92 -4.35
CA GLU A 492 55.29 -1.42 -4.31
C GLU A 492 55.97 -1.31 -2.92
N ASN A 493 55.48 -0.42 -2.06
CA ASN A 493 56.00 -0.18 -0.72
C ASN A 493 55.26 -0.96 0.39
N ALA A 494 54.26 -1.78 0.04
CA ALA A 494 53.52 -2.64 0.96
C ALA A 494 53.48 -4.13 0.52
N PRO A 495 54.64 -4.82 0.47
CA PRO A 495 54.72 -6.21 0.02
C PRO A 495 54.04 -7.22 0.96
N GLU A 496 53.66 -6.81 2.18
CA GLU A 496 53.00 -7.65 3.19
C GLU A 496 51.48 -7.44 3.27
N ALA A 497 50.90 -6.57 2.45
CA ALA A 497 49.45 -6.36 2.43
C ALA A 497 48.74 -7.54 1.75
N GLU A 498 47.98 -8.33 2.52
CA GLU A 498 47.04 -9.31 1.98
C GLU A 498 45.81 -8.60 1.42
N TRP A 499 45.75 -8.49 0.10
CA TRP A 499 44.59 -7.96 -0.60
C TRP A 499 43.50 -9.05 -0.67
N LEU A 500 42.44 -8.89 0.12
CA LEU A 500 41.23 -9.72 -0.02
C LEU A 500 40.66 -9.50 -1.43
N ARG A 501 40.63 -10.56 -2.23
CA ARG A 501 39.99 -10.58 -3.55
C ARG A 501 38.48 -10.65 -3.46
#